data_AF-A0A8J5KEJ3-F1
#
_entry.id   AF-A0A8J5KEJ3-F1
#
_cell.length_a   1.000
_cell.length_b   1.000
_cell.length_c   1.000
_cell.angle_alpha   90.00
_cell.angle_beta   90.00
_cell.angle_gamma   90.00
#
_symmetry.space_group_name_H-M   'P 1'
#
loop_
_entity.id
_entity.type
_entity.pdbx_description
1 polymer ?
#
loop_
_entity_poly.entity_id
_entity_poly.type
_entity_poly.pdbx_seq_one_letter_code
_entity_poly.pdbx_strand_id
1 'polypeptide(L)'
;MASHLWRMYADRQFYKWEKTVLWDMIEPYRRPKSFTPLMVVYVAAFYTGVIGSAITEQLYKEKYWEEHPGEAVPLMRPKFYWGPWRVYHGEELPPNM
;
A
#
# COMPACT_ATOMS: atom_id res chain seq x y z
N MET A 1 -29.20 41.57 38.30
CA MET A 1 -28.08 40.67 38.67
C MET A 1 -28.08 39.39 37.83
N ALA A 2 -29.16 38.61 37.81
CA ALA A 2 -29.22 37.36 37.01
C ALA A 2 -28.97 37.57 35.50
N SER A 3 -29.52 38.62 34.87
CA SER A 3 -29.31 38.87 33.43
C SER A 3 -27.85 39.17 33.06
N HIS A 4 -27.08 39.79 33.97
CA HIS A 4 -25.67 40.08 33.74
C HIS A 4 -24.83 38.81 33.78
N LEU A 5 -25.11 37.91 34.72
CA LEU A 5 -24.45 36.60 34.81
C LEU A 5 -24.80 35.73 33.61
N TRP A 6 -26.06 35.74 33.17
CA TRP A 6 -26.50 35.01 31.97
C TRP A 6 -25.86 35.54 30.68
N ARG A 7 -25.75 36.88 30.52
CA ARG A 7 -25.00 37.47 29.41
C ARG A 7 -23.53 37.07 29.43
N MET A 8 -22.86 37.19 30.58
CA MET A 8 -21.46 36.83 30.72
C MET A 8 -21.20 35.33 30.44
N TYR A 9 -22.14 34.46 30.82
CA TYR A 9 -22.09 33.04 30.50
C TYR A 9 -22.30 32.77 29.01
N ALA A 10 -23.32 33.39 28.40
CA ALA A 10 -23.61 33.26 26.97
C ALA A 10 -22.44 33.75 26.12
N ASP A 11 -21.87 34.91 26.44
CA ASP A 11 -20.69 35.45 25.76
C ASP A 11 -19.49 34.51 25.91
N ARG A 12 -19.26 33.97 27.12
CA ARG A 12 -18.17 33.01 27.35
C ARG A 12 -18.34 31.73 26.53
N GLN A 13 -19.57 31.23 26.36
CA GLN A 13 -19.81 30.06 25.52
C GLN A 13 -19.67 30.38 24.04
N PHE A 14 -20.18 31.53 23.60
CA PHE A 14 -20.06 32.00 22.21
C PHE A 14 -18.58 32.13 21.81
N TYR A 15 -17.77 32.83 22.61
CA TYR A 15 -16.34 33.00 22.33
C TYR A 15 -15.53 31.70 22.42
N LYS A 16 -15.98 30.72 23.22
CA LYS A 16 -15.35 29.39 23.24
C LYS A 16 -15.65 28.63 21.95
N TRP A 17 -16.91 28.68 21.49
CA TRP A 17 -17.37 27.97 20.31
C TRP A 17 -16.81 28.59 19.01
N GLU A 18 -16.81 29.91 18.89
CA GLU A 18 -16.24 30.62 17.75
C GLU A 18 -14.74 30.33 17.58
N LYS A 19 -14.00 30.23 18.70
CA LYS A 19 -12.59 29.84 18.67
C LYS A 19 -12.39 28.41 18.16
N THR A 20 -13.27 27.46 18.49
CA THR A 20 -13.13 26.07 18.02
C THR A 20 -13.57 25.90 16.58
N VAL A 21 -14.58 26.65 16.10
CA VAL A 21 -15.05 26.58 14.71
C VAL A 21 -13.93 26.87 13.71
N LEU A 22 -13.10 27.89 13.96
CA LEU A 22 -11.96 28.19 13.09
C LEU A 22 -10.93 27.05 13.08
N TRP A 23 -10.67 26.42 14.23
CA TRP A 23 -9.76 25.27 14.30
C TRP A 23 -10.34 24.04 13.60
N ASP A 24 -11.63 23.78 13.77
CA ASP A 24 -12.34 22.68 13.11
C ASP A 24 -12.38 22.85 11.58
N MET A 25 -12.49 24.10 11.10
CA MET A 25 -12.42 24.42 9.66
C MET A 25 -11.00 24.24 9.08
N ILE A 26 -9.95 24.41 9.89
CA ILE A 26 -8.54 24.27 9.47
C ILE A 26 -8.04 22.82 9.65
N GLU A 27 -8.68 22.04 10.53
CA GLU A 27 -8.36 20.63 10.82
C GLU A 27 -8.12 19.78 9.54
N PRO A 28 -8.91 19.89 8.45
CA PRO A 28 -8.71 19.10 7.23
C PRO A 28 -7.46 19.49 6.43
N TYR A 29 -7.01 20.74 6.55
CA TYR A 29 -5.80 21.25 5.89
C TYR A 29 -4.54 21.01 6.71
N ARG A 30 -4.70 20.53 7.94
CA ARG A 30 -3.58 20.19 8.82
C ARG A 30 -2.92 18.92 8.28
N ARG A 31 -1.59 18.95 8.17
CA ARG A 31 -0.79 17.78 7.75
C ARG A 31 -1.18 16.56 8.61
N PRO A 32 -1.41 15.37 8.01
CA PRO A 32 -1.69 14.16 8.77
C PRO A 32 -0.58 13.94 9.81
N LYS A 33 -0.99 13.71 11.07
CA LYS A 33 -0.07 13.66 12.22
C LYS A 33 0.96 12.52 12.11
N SER A 34 0.68 11.48 11.32
CA SER A 34 1.60 10.36 11.14
C SER A 34 1.57 9.80 9.71
N PHE A 35 2.76 9.59 9.16
CA PHE A 35 3.00 8.87 7.90
C PHE A 35 3.03 7.34 8.12
N THR A 36 3.00 6.92 9.39
CA THR A 36 3.05 5.53 9.84
C THR A 36 1.98 4.62 9.24
N PRO A 37 0.68 4.95 9.23
CA PRO A 37 -0.33 4.03 8.70
C PRO A 37 -0.12 3.74 7.21
N LEU A 38 0.30 4.75 6.44
CA LEU A 38 0.61 4.60 5.03
C LEU A 38 1.83 3.70 4.82
N MET A 39 2.91 3.90 5.59
CA MET A 39 4.09 3.03 5.56
C MET A 39 3.77 1.57 5.90
N VAL A 40 2.95 1.35 6.93
CA VAL A 40 2.54 0.00 7.33
C VAL A 40 1.80 -0.71 6.20
N VAL A 41 0.87 -0.02 5.54
CA VAL A 41 0.14 -0.58 4.38
C VAL A 41 1.09 -0.91 3.24
N TYR A 42 2.04 -0.03 2.91
CA TYR A 42 3.02 -0.30 1.86
C TYR A 42 3.91 -1.50 2.17
N VAL A 43 4.42 -1.60 3.40
CA VAL A 43 5.24 -2.72 3.83
C VAL A 43 4.44 -4.03 3.76
N ALA A 44 3.21 -4.04 4.27
CA ALA A 44 2.34 -5.21 4.23
C ALA A 44 2.04 -5.64 2.79
N ALA A 45 1.69 -4.70 1.90
CA ALA A 45 1.41 -4.98 0.50
C ALA A 45 2.64 -5.54 -0.23
N PHE A 46 3.82 -4.96 0.01
CA PHE A 46 5.08 -5.42 -0.58
C PHE A 46 5.38 -6.88 -0.19
N TYR A 47 5.39 -7.19 1.10
CA TYR A 47 5.72 -8.54 1.57
C TYR A 47 4.66 -9.57 1.17
N THR A 48 3.38 -9.17 1.12
CA THR A 48 2.31 -10.05 0.59
C THR A 48 2.57 -10.42 -0.87
N GLY A 49 2.98 -9.46 -1.70
CA GLY A 49 3.36 -9.70 -3.09
C GLY A 49 4.56 -10.63 -3.23
N VAL A 50 5.61 -10.41 -2.43
CA VAL A 50 6.83 -11.25 -2.43
C VAL A 50 6.49 -12.69 -2.03
N ILE A 51 5.77 -12.89 -0.93
CA ILE A 51 5.38 -14.22 -0.46
C ILE A 51 4.50 -14.93 -1.49
N GLY A 52 3.50 -14.26 -2.04
CA GLY A 52 2.64 -14.81 -3.09
C GLY A 52 3.44 -15.24 -4.32
N SER A 53 4.40 -14.41 -4.76
CA SER A 53 5.26 -14.73 -5.90
C SER A 53 6.14 -15.96 -5.64
N ALA A 54 6.73 -16.05 -4.43
CA ALA A 54 7.56 -17.17 -4.03
C ALA A 54 6.78 -18.48 -3.99
N ILE A 55 5.55 -18.48 -3.43
CA ILE A 55 4.68 -19.67 -3.42
C ILE A 55 4.39 -20.12 -4.86
N THR A 56 4.05 -19.19 -5.76
CA THR A 56 3.74 -19.55 -7.15
C THR A 56 4.96 -20.09 -7.91
N GLU A 57 6.15 -19.56 -7.62
CA GLU A 57 7.40 -20.08 -8.19
C GLU A 57 7.68 -21.51 -7.71
N GLN A 58 7.48 -21.80 -6.42
CA GLN A 58 7.73 -23.13 -5.89
C GLN A 58 6.73 -24.16 -6.45
N LEU A 59 5.44 -23.82 -6.50
CA LEU A 59 4.42 -24.69 -7.12
C LEU A 59 4.71 -24.96 -8.60
N TYR A 60 5.21 -23.95 -9.33
CA TYR A 60 5.65 -24.13 -10.70
C TYR A 60 6.80 -25.13 -10.81
N LYS A 61 7.77 -25.05 -9.89
CA LYS A 61 8.92 -25.96 -9.86
C LYS A 61 8.53 -27.38 -9.51
N GLU A 62 7.71 -27.56 -8.49
CA GLU A 62 7.20 -28.89 -8.09
C GLU A 62 6.50 -29.57 -9.26
N LYS A 63 5.59 -28.86 -9.94
CA LYS A 63 4.90 -29.38 -11.12
C LYS A 63 5.85 -29.72 -12.27
N TYR A 64 6.87 -28.89 -12.53
CA TYR A 64 7.84 -29.17 -13.58
C TYR A 64 8.63 -30.46 -13.28
N TRP A 65 9.03 -30.68 -12.03
CA TRP A 65 9.76 -31.88 -11.62
C TRP A 65 8.94 -33.16 -11.75
N GLU A 66 7.64 -33.10 -11.51
CA GLU A 66 6.73 -34.23 -11.73
C GLU A 66 6.74 -34.69 -13.19
N GLU A 67 6.83 -33.74 -14.12
CA GLU A 67 6.82 -34.00 -15.56
C GLU A 67 8.23 -34.29 -16.12
N HIS A 68 9.29 -33.73 -15.53
CA HIS A 68 10.68 -33.77 -16.02
C HIS A 68 11.67 -34.10 -14.89
N PRO A 69 11.78 -35.38 -14.47
CA PRO A 69 12.65 -35.76 -13.37
C PRO A 69 14.13 -35.57 -13.72
N GLY A 70 14.86 -34.82 -12.89
CA GLY A 70 16.30 -34.63 -13.00
C GLY A 70 16.74 -33.50 -13.94
N GLU A 71 15.81 -32.79 -14.57
CA GLU A 71 16.10 -31.59 -15.34
C GLU A 71 16.20 -30.34 -14.44
N ALA A 72 17.02 -29.38 -14.86
CA ALA A 72 17.07 -28.07 -14.20
C ALA A 72 15.79 -27.29 -14.52
N VAL A 73 15.09 -26.83 -13.48
CA VAL A 73 13.83 -26.11 -13.69
C VAL A 73 14.09 -24.72 -14.24
N PRO A 74 13.42 -24.33 -15.33
CA PRO A 74 13.42 -22.93 -15.75
C PRO A 74 12.79 -22.05 -14.67
N LEU A 75 13.15 -20.77 -14.65
CA LEU A 75 12.51 -19.81 -13.75
C LEU A 75 11.12 -19.47 -14.30
N MET A 76 10.09 -19.36 -13.45
CA MET A 76 8.75 -19.01 -13.93
C MET A 76 8.78 -17.62 -14.57
N ARG A 77 8.01 -17.43 -15.66
CA ARG A 77 7.82 -16.10 -16.24
C ARG A 77 7.16 -15.17 -15.20
N PRO A 78 7.76 -14.01 -14.88
CA PRO A 78 7.19 -13.05 -13.94
C PRO A 78 5.87 -12.51 -14.47
N LYS A 79 4.82 -12.59 -13.63
CA LYS A 79 3.47 -12.16 -13.99
C LYS A 79 3.35 -10.64 -14.18
N PHE A 80 4.16 -9.87 -13.46
CA PHE A 80 4.10 -8.41 -13.43
C PHE A 80 5.15 -7.72 -14.32
N TYR A 81 5.91 -8.49 -15.10
CA TYR A 81 6.93 -7.94 -15.99
C TYR A 81 6.54 -8.21 -17.45
N TRP A 82 6.13 -7.14 -18.12
CA TRP A 82 5.78 -7.17 -19.54
C TRP A 82 6.97 -6.95 -20.48
N GLY A 83 8.16 -6.68 -19.94
CA GLY A 83 9.38 -6.52 -20.73
C GLY A 83 9.91 -7.84 -21.33
N PRO A 84 11.02 -7.79 -22.06
CA PRO A 84 11.57 -8.93 -22.79
C PRO A 84 12.29 -9.91 -21.84
N TRP A 85 11.50 -10.68 -21.07
CA TRP A 85 11.97 -11.65 -20.06
C TRP A 85 12.99 -12.64 -20.60
N ARG A 86 12.70 -13.30 -21.73
CA ARG A 86 13.55 -14.37 -22.30
C ARG A 86 14.92 -13.86 -22.76
N VAL A 87 14.96 -12.63 -23.30
CA VAL A 87 16.19 -12.01 -23.81
C VAL A 87 17.21 -11.76 -22.68
N TYR A 88 16.74 -11.39 -21.49
CA TYR A 88 17.61 -11.17 -20.32
C TYR A 88 18.16 -12.47 -19.72
N HIS A 89 17.55 -13.62 -20.03
CA HIS A 89 18.01 -14.95 -19.59
C HIS A 89 18.98 -15.62 -20.57
N GLY A 90 19.31 -14.96 -21.68
CA GLY A 90 20.19 -15.54 -22.71
C GLY A 90 19.52 -16.63 -23.55
N GLU A 91 18.19 -16.78 -23.44
CA GLU A 91 17.40 -17.65 -24.31
C GLU A 91 17.07 -16.88 -25.60
N GLU A 92 17.60 -17.33 -26.74
CA GLU A 92 17.29 -16.72 -28.04
C GLU A 92 15.78 -16.78 -28.31
N LEU A 93 15.22 -15.66 -28.77
CA LEU A 93 13.84 -15.63 -29.25
C LEU A 93 13.74 -16.60 -30.45
N PRO A 94 12.68 -17.44 -30.52
CA PRO A 94 12.50 -18.31 -31.68
C PRO A 94 12.47 -17.44 -32.95
N PRO A 95 13.07 -17.90 -34.07
CA PRO A 95 13.38 -17.08 -35.23
C PRO A 95 12.18 -16.43 -35.96
N ASN A 96 10.94 -16.66 -35.49
CA ASN A 96 9.70 -16.29 -36.16
C ASN A 96 8.73 -15.51 -35.25
N MET A 97 9.22 -14.54 -34.47
CA MET A 97 8.37 -13.46 -33.92
C MET A 97 8.48 -12.20 -34.77
#